data_AF-A0A6G1RPH6-F1
#
_entry.id   AF-A0A6G1RPH6-F1
#
_cell.length_a   1.000
_cell.length_b   1.000
_cell.length_c   1.000
_cell.angle_alpha   90.00
_cell.angle_beta   90.00
_cell.angle_gamma   90.00
#
_symmetry.space_group_name_H-M   'P 1'
#
loop_
_entity.id
_entity.type
_entity.pdbx_description
1 polymer ?
#
loop_
_entity_poly.entity_id
_entity_poly.type
_entity_poly.pdbx_seq_one_letter_code
_entity_poly.pdbx_strand_id
1 'polypeptide(L)'
;CFEVTRDAMFHLGIDRSTQNNIFKVLSGLLHLGNVCFSNPLDESQPCELEDKAKDFVKTAGDLLNIPVEELLEVIRIRTITAGKQQQIFKKPCSRAECETRRDCLAKVIYAKLFEWLVSVINDSIYAEPSVWTSFIGLLDVYGFEAFPENNLEQLCINYANEKLQQHFVAHYLKAQQEEYAAEGLQWSFINYQDNQNCLDLIEGNPLSIFSLLNEECRLNRCSNTDLFQTRIEKALSNNQCLSRDRFSKKPNFIISHYAGNVCYQLTAMVEKNKDPIPPELVHVLQNSKDPLLQKLFPVTERSQNNI
;
A
#
# COMPACT_ATOMS: atom_id res chain seq x y z
N CYS A 1 0.11 20.22 -19.04
CA CYS A 1 -0.23 19.45 -17.82
C CYS A 1 0.41 20.09 -16.59
N PHE A 2 1.74 20.15 -16.47
CA PHE A 2 2.42 20.69 -15.28
C PHE A 2 1.99 22.10 -14.84
N GLU A 3 2.02 23.10 -15.73
CA GLU A 3 1.60 24.47 -15.36
C GLU A 3 0.12 24.53 -14.95
N VAL A 4 -0.74 23.76 -15.62
CA VAL A 4 -2.17 23.64 -15.25
C VAL A 4 -2.33 23.08 -13.83
N THR A 5 -1.54 22.07 -13.46
CA THR A 5 -1.54 21.52 -12.10
C THR A 5 -1.06 22.55 -11.08
N ARG A 6 -0.02 23.34 -11.39
CA ARG A 6 0.47 24.40 -10.49
C ARG A 6 -0.54 25.50 -10.26
N ASP A 7 -1.23 25.92 -11.32
CA ASP A 7 -2.30 26.91 -11.23
C ASP A 7 -3.48 26.35 -10.42
N ALA A 8 -3.87 25.08 -10.64
CA ALA A 8 -4.90 24.43 -9.84
C ALA A 8 -4.53 24.34 -8.34
N MET A 9 -3.29 24.00 -8.02
CA MET A 9 -2.79 24.00 -6.64
C MET A 9 -2.88 25.40 -6.01
N PHE A 10 -2.58 26.45 -6.77
CA PHE A 10 -2.72 27.83 -6.31
C PHE A 10 -4.18 28.18 -5.98
N HIS A 11 -5.13 27.77 -6.81
CA HIS A 11 -6.56 27.98 -6.56
C HIS A 11 -7.08 27.21 -5.34
N LEU A 12 -6.46 26.08 -4.98
CA LEU A 12 -6.74 25.30 -3.77
C LEU A 12 -6.05 25.86 -2.50
N GLY A 13 -5.41 27.03 -2.59
CA GLY A 13 -4.74 27.67 -1.45
C GLY A 13 -3.32 27.17 -1.19
N ILE A 14 -2.73 26.38 -2.10
CA ILE A 14 -1.32 25.96 -2.02
C ILE A 14 -0.46 27.04 -2.70
N ASP A 15 0.12 27.92 -1.90
CA ASP A 15 0.94 29.02 -2.38
C ASP A 15 2.23 28.57 -3.09
N ARG A 16 2.89 29.49 -3.80
CA ARG A 16 4.11 29.18 -4.58
C ARG A 16 5.24 28.64 -3.71
N SER A 17 5.36 29.09 -2.46
CA SER A 17 6.37 28.61 -1.52
C SER A 17 6.13 27.14 -1.19
N THR A 18 4.89 26.78 -0.86
CA THR A 18 4.49 25.41 -0.54
C THR A 18 4.61 24.51 -1.76
N GLN A 19 4.20 24.97 -2.96
CA GLN A 19 4.42 24.23 -4.21
C GLN A 19 5.90 23.91 -4.44
N ASN A 20 6.79 24.88 -4.25
CA ASN A 20 8.22 24.66 -4.38
C ASN A 20 8.73 23.63 -3.37
N ASN A 21 8.23 23.64 -2.13
CA ASN A 21 8.58 22.62 -1.14
C ASN A 21 8.08 21.22 -1.54
N ILE A 22 6.88 21.11 -2.11
CA ILE A 22 6.35 19.84 -2.64
C ILE A 22 7.27 19.30 -3.73
N PHE A 23 7.62 20.13 -4.72
CA PHE A 23 8.51 19.71 -5.81
C PHE A 23 9.93 19.40 -5.34
N LYS A 24 10.42 20.13 -4.32
CA LYS A 24 11.71 19.86 -3.67
C LYS A 24 11.71 18.48 -3.00
N VAL A 25 10.66 18.14 -2.24
CA VAL A 25 10.50 16.81 -1.63
C VAL A 25 10.41 15.73 -2.70
N LEU A 26 9.57 15.91 -3.73
CA LEU A 26 9.45 14.96 -4.84
C LEU A 26 10.78 14.75 -5.59
N SER A 27 11.55 15.82 -5.83
CA SER A 27 12.90 15.72 -6.38
C SER A 27 13.83 14.94 -5.45
N GLY A 28 13.75 15.16 -4.14
CA GLY A 28 14.47 14.38 -3.13
C GLY A 28 14.18 12.88 -3.23
N LEU A 29 12.91 12.50 -3.46
CA LEU A 29 12.52 11.10 -3.66
C LEU A 29 13.11 10.50 -4.94
N LEU A 30 13.14 11.28 -6.04
CA LEU A 30 13.75 10.84 -7.30
C LEU A 30 15.26 10.61 -7.14
N HIS A 31 15.96 11.50 -6.44
CA HIS A 31 17.38 11.31 -6.12
C HIS A 31 17.59 10.11 -5.20
N LEU A 32 16.75 9.94 -4.18
CA LEU A 32 16.80 8.79 -3.28
C LEU A 32 16.64 7.47 -4.05
N GLY A 33 15.74 7.39 -5.03
CA GLY A 33 15.53 6.19 -5.85
C GLY A 33 16.75 5.76 -6.68
N ASN A 34 17.68 6.69 -6.96
CA ASN A 34 18.93 6.41 -7.68
C ASN A 34 20.08 5.95 -6.77
N VAL A 35 19.85 5.84 -5.46
CA VAL A 35 20.87 5.37 -4.51
C VAL A 35 21.02 3.85 -4.60
N CYS A 36 22.17 3.39 -5.11
CA CYS A 36 22.53 1.97 -5.24
C CYS A 36 23.56 1.55 -4.18
N PHE A 37 23.43 0.30 -3.73
CA PHE A 37 24.29 -0.30 -2.70
C PHE A 37 25.15 -1.42 -3.28
N SER A 38 26.41 -1.43 -2.90
CA SER A 38 27.36 -2.52 -3.18
C SER A 38 27.16 -3.66 -2.18
N ASN A 39 27.56 -4.88 -2.56
CA ASN A 39 27.59 -5.99 -1.61
C ASN A 39 28.62 -5.69 -0.50
N PRO A 40 28.29 -5.95 0.77
CA PRO A 40 29.25 -5.75 1.85
C PRO A 40 30.39 -6.76 1.75
N LEU A 41 31.59 -6.37 2.18
CA LEU A 41 32.75 -7.27 2.26
C LEU A 41 32.58 -8.32 3.37
N ASP A 42 31.85 -7.97 4.43
CA ASP A 42 31.50 -8.82 5.57
C ASP A 42 30.09 -8.43 6.06
N GLU A 43 29.27 -9.41 6.47
CA GLU A 43 27.93 -9.18 7.04
C GLU A 43 27.96 -8.36 8.34
N SER A 44 29.12 -8.25 8.99
CA SER A 44 29.32 -7.39 10.17
C SER A 44 29.47 -5.90 9.83
N GLN A 45 29.60 -5.54 8.54
CA GLN A 45 29.82 -4.16 8.09
C GLN A 45 28.60 -3.60 7.34
N PRO A 46 28.31 -2.29 7.48
CA PRO A 46 27.29 -1.61 6.67
C PRO A 46 27.58 -1.72 5.17
N CYS A 47 26.54 -1.87 4.35
CA CYS A 47 26.69 -1.81 2.89
C CYS A 47 27.32 -0.48 2.46
N GLU A 48 28.24 -0.55 1.52
CA GLU A 48 28.78 0.64 0.88
C GLU A 48 27.86 1.11 -0.25
N LEU A 49 27.95 2.39 -0.60
CA LEU A 49 27.31 2.94 -1.78
C LEU A 49 28.16 2.67 -3.01
N GLU A 50 27.52 2.47 -4.15
CA GLU A 50 28.22 2.60 -5.43
C GLU A 50 28.73 4.04 -5.61
N ASP A 51 29.86 4.25 -6.29
CA ASP A 51 30.46 5.59 -6.38
C ASP A 51 29.52 6.63 -6.99
N LYS A 52 28.73 6.23 -7.99
CA LYS A 52 27.71 7.09 -8.64
C LYS A 52 26.55 7.44 -7.70
N ALA A 53 26.33 6.66 -6.64
CA ALA A 53 25.23 6.85 -5.69
C ALA A 53 25.53 7.87 -4.59
N LYS A 54 26.81 8.24 -4.38
CA LYS A 54 27.24 9.19 -3.34
C LYS A 54 26.64 10.58 -3.54
N ASP A 55 26.63 11.07 -4.79
CA ASP A 55 26.04 12.37 -5.12
C ASP A 55 24.51 12.35 -5.01
N PHE A 56 23.87 11.22 -5.34
CA PHE A 56 22.42 11.07 -5.22
C PHE A 56 21.95 11.11 -3.77
N VAL A 57 22.61 10.39 -2.85
CA VAL A 57 22.21 10.41 -1.44
C VAL A 57 22.47 11.77 -0.79
N LYS A 58 23.56 12.45 -1.18
CA LYS A 58 23.84 13.81 -0.71
C LYS A 58 22.75 14.78 -1.17
N THR A 59 22.41 14.75 -2.46
CA THR A 59 21.36 15.60 -3.03
C THR A 59 20.00 15.30 -2.39
N ALA A 60 19.68 14.03 -2.15
CA ALA A 60 18.46 13.63 -1.44
C ALA A 60 18.45 14.17 0.00
N GLY A 61 19.56 14.07 0.73
CA GLY A 61 19.69 14.65 2.08
C GLY A 61 19.48 16.16 2.09
N ASP A 62 20.10 16.89 1.15
CA ASP A 62 19.94 18.34 1.02
C ASP A 62 18.49 18.74 0.68
N LEU A 63 17.85 18.03 -0.24
CA LEU A 63 16.46 18.29 -0.65
C LEU A 63 15.44 17.89 0.42
N LEU A 64 15.70 16.85 1.20
CA LEU A 64 14.83 16.45 2.31
C LEU A 64 15.21 17.15 3.62
N ASN A 65 16.26 17.96 3.62
CA ASN A 65 16.83 18.65 4.79
C ASN A 65 17.11 17.68 5.96
N ILE A 66 17.72 16.54 5.62
CA ILE A 66 18.16 15.48 6.53
C ILE A 66 19.67 15.33 6.37
N PRO A 67 20.47 15.34 7.46
CA PRO A 67 21.90 15.09 7.38
C PRO A 67 22.20 13.77 6.66
N VAL A 68 23.14 13.79 5.71
CA VAL A 68 23.43 12.61 4.87
C VAL A 68 23.88 11.42 5.71
N GLU A 69 24.57 11.66 6.82
CA GLU A 69 25.01 10.65 7.77
C GLU A 69 23.82 9.95 8.44
N GLU A 70 22.81 10.71 8.87
CA GLU A 70 21.59 10.17 9.48
C GLU A 70 20.77 9.38 8.48
N LEU A 71 20.61 9.92 7.26
CA LEU A 71 19.91 9.25 6.16
C LEU A 71 20.58 7.90 5.84
N LEU A 72 21.91 7.89 5.76
CA LEU A 72 22.68 6.68 5.51
C LEU A 72 22.67 5.70 6.67
N GLU A 73 22.63 6.18 7.92
CA GLU A 73 22.52 5.33 9.09
C GLU A 73 21.19 4.58 9.06
N VAL A 74 20.07 5.28 8.88
CA VAL A 74 18.75 4.64 8.94
C VAL A 74 18.47 3.72 7.75
N ILE A 75 19.06 3.95 6.58
CA ILE A 75 18.87 3.05 5.44
C ILE A 75 19.75 1.81 5.55
N ARG A 76 20.95 1.91 6.14
CA ARG A 76 21.94 0.81 6.17
C ARG A 76 22.00 0.04 7.48
N ILE A 77 21.40 0.55 8.55
CA ILE A 77 21.44 -0.06 9.87
C ILE A 77 20.02 -0.21 10.37
N ARG A 78 19.65 -1.44 10.75
CA ARG A 78 18.38 -1.73 11.41
C ARG A 78 18.56 -1.85 12.90
N THR A 79 17.53 -1.45 13.62
CA THR A 79 17.47 -1.60 15.07
C THR A 79 16.69 -2.87 15.43
N ILE A 80 17.27 -3.72 16.27
CA ILE A 80 16.65 -4.95 16.75
C ILE A 80 16.47 -4.83 18.25
N THR A 81 15.23 -4.91 18.71
CA THR A 81 14.90 -4.97 20.14
C THR A 81 14.75 -6.43 20.56
N ALA A 82 15.59 -6.90 21.48
CA ALA A 82 15.59 -8.30 21.90
C ALA A 82 15.61 -8.46 23.43
N GLY A 83 15.05 -9.58 23.88
CA GLY A 83 15.01 -9.97 25.29
C GLY A 83 13.93 -9.28 26.13
N LYS A 84 13.71 -9.79 27.34
CA LYS A 84 12.71 -9.25 28.30
C LYS A 84 13.00 -7.81 28.73
N GLN A 85 14.26 -7.39 28.65
CA GLN A 85 14.72 -6.05 29.01
C GLN A 85 14.68 -5.05 27.85
N GLN A 86 14.14 -5.42 26.67
CA GLN A 86 14.07 -4.55 25.49
C GLN A 86 15.43 -3.94 25.11
N GLN A 87 16.49 -4.76 25.13
CA GLN A 87 17.82 -4.29 24.75
C GLN A 87 17.85 -3.98 23.26
N ILE A 88 18.43 -2.83 22.92
CA ILE A 88 18.47 -2.28 21.56
C ILE A 88 19.82 -2.62 20.93
N PHE A 89 19.81 -3.37 19.84
CA PHE A 89 20.99 -3.73 19.06
C PHE A 89 20.93 -3.08 17.67
N LYS A 90 22.05 -2.50 17.23
CA LYS A 90 22.20 -2.01 15.86
C LYS A 90 22.85 -3.10 15.01
N LYS A 91 22.18 -3.53 13.93
CA LYS A 91 22.71 -4.52 12.99
C LYS A 91 22.78 -3.91 11.58
N PRO A 92 23.93 -4.03 10.88
CA PRO A 92 24.02 -3.72 9.47
C PRO A 92 22.97 -4.47 8.64
N CYS A 93 22.39 -3.76 7.68
CA CYS A 93 21.49 -4.31 6.68
C CYS A 93 22.29 -4.94 5.53
N SER A 94 21.79 -6.05 5.01
CA SER A 94 22.19 -6.57 3.70
C SER A 94 21.80 -5.60 2.58
N ARG A 95 22.35 -5.80 1.38
CA ARG A 95 22.04 -4.98 0.20
C ARG A 95 20.53 -4.89 -0.07
N ALA A 96 19.85 -6.04 -0.09
CA ALA A 96 18.41 -6.11 -0.35
C ALA A 96 17.58 -5.40 0.74
N GLU A 97 18.03 -5.48 2.00
CA GLU A 97 17.39 -4.74 3.10
C GLU A 97 17.62 -3.23 2.96
N CYS A 98 18.80 -2.77 2.52
CA CYS A 98 19.06 -1.36 2.25
C CYS A 98 18.14 -0.83 1.13
N GLU A 99 18.02 -1.58 0.02
CA GLU A 99 17.10 -1.26 -1.09
C GLU A 99 15.65 -1.18 -0.59
N THR A 100 15.20 -2.17 0.18
CA THR A 100 13.86 -2.19 0.77
C THR A 100 13.61 -1.00 1.69
N ARG A 101 14.58 -0.62 2.53
CA ARG A 101 14.46 0.51 3.46
C ARG A 101 14.46 1.85 2.73
N ARG A 102 15.30 2.01 1.71
CA ARG A 102 15.27 3.18 0.79
C ARG A 102 13.90 3.33 0.16
N ASP A 103 13.34 2.25 -0.38
CA ASP A 103 12.05 2.27 -1.06
C ASP A 103 10.90 2.51 -0.08
N CYS A 104 10.98 1.94 1.13
CA CYS A 104 10.03 2.21 2.22
C CYS A 104 10.03 3.70 2.59
N LEU A 105 11.21 4.32 2.76
CA LEU A 105 11.32 5.74 3.05
C LEU A 105 10.64 6.60 1.97
N ALA A 106 10.90 6.29 0.69
CA ALA A 106 10.27 6.99 -0.42
C ALA A 106 8.76 6.82 -0.47
N LYS A 107 8.26 5.59 -0.30
CA LYS A 107 6.82 5.28 -0.25
C LYS A 107 6.11 6.03 0.87
N VAL A 108 6.70 6.04 2.07
CA VAL A 108 6.11 6.68 3.25
C VAL A 108 6.01 8.19 3.08
N ILE A 109 7.06 8.84 2.58
CA ILE A 109 7.03 10.28 2.28
C ILE A 109 5.97 10.58 1.22
N TYR A 110 5.94 9.81 0.12
CA TYR A 110 4.98 10.04 -0.97
C TYR A 110 3.53 9.83 -0.51
N ALA A 111 3.27 8.76 0.25
CA ALA A 111 1.95 8.48 0.80
C ALA A 111 1.48 9.60 1.73
N LYS A 112 2.33 10.07 2.65
CA LYS A 112 2.00 11.18 3.56
C LYS A 112 1.80 12.50 2.84
N LEU A 113 2.60 12.78 1.81
CA LEU A 113 2.42 13.95 0.97
C LEU A 113 1.06 13.90 0.24
N PHE A 114 0.68 12.75 -0.29
CA PHE A 114 -0.61 12.55 -0.95
C PHE A 114 -1.79 12.70 0.03
N GLU A 115 -1.73 12.06 1.20
CA GLU A 115 -2.72 12.24 2.27
C GLU A 115 -2.87 13.71 2.67
N TRP A 116 -1.75 14.43 2.80
CA TRP A 116 -1.76 15.84 3.12
C TRP A 116 -2.39 16.69 2.00
N LEU A 117 -2.12 16.39 0.73
CA LEU A 117 -2.76 17.06 -0.40
C LEU A 117 -4.28 16.85 -0.37
N VAL A 118 -4.74 15.63 -0.08
CA VAL A 118 -6.17 15.33 0.09
C VAL A 118 -6.77 16.13 1.24
N SER A 119 -6.06 16.25 2.37
CA SER A 119 -6.48 17.09 3.49
C SER A 119 -6.62 18.55 3.07
N VAL A 120 -5.66 19.12 2.35
CA VAL A 120 -5.73 20.52 1.88
C VAL A 120 -6.93 20.73 0.96
N ILE A 121 -7.17 19.79 0.04
CA ILE A 121 -8.33 19.85 -0.85
C ILE A 121 -9.62 19.83 -0.02
N ASN A 122 -9.74 18.88 0.92
CA ASN A 122 -10.91 18.77 1.79
C ASN A 122 -11.11 20.06 2.60
N ASP A 123 -10.08 20.58 3.25
CA ASP A 123 -10.16 21.82 4.04
C ASP A 123 -10.60 23.02 3.18
N SER A 124 -10.31 23.02 1.88
CA SER A 124 -10.70 24.08 0.95
C SER A 124 -12.16 24.00 0.45
N ILE A 125 -12.78 22.81 0.44
CA ILE A 125 -14.13 22.58 -0.13
C ILE A 125 -15.15 22.03 0.86
N TYR A 126 -14.73 21.61 2.05
CA TYR A 126 -15.58 20.96 3.03
C TYR A 126 -16.61 21.94 3.61
N ALA A 127 -17.88 21.52 3.57
CA ALA A 127 -18.98 22.23 4.22
C ALA A 127 -19.29 21.58 5.57
N GLU A 128 -19.52 22.39 6.61
CA GLU A 128 -19.85 21.88 7.94
C GLU A 128 -21.08 20.95 7.89
N PRO A 129 -21.11 19.82 8.63
CA PRO A 129 -22.26 18.91 8.61
C PRO A 129 -23.59 19.56 9.02
N SER A 130 -23.52 20.66 9.76
CA SER A 130 -24.68 21.45 10.18
C SER A 130 -25.39 22.17 9.02
N VAL A 131 -24.70 22.41 7.90
CA VAL A 131 -25.23 23.21 6.78
C VAL A 131 -25.82 22.37 5.64
N TRP A 132 -25.73 21.04 5.69
CA TRP A 132 -26.31 20.17 4.65
C TRP A 132 -27.01 18.95 5.23
N THR A 133 -28.08 18.51 4.56
CA THR A 133 -28.92 17.37 4.96
C THR A 133 -28.86 16.20 3.97
N SER A 134 -28.26 16.41 2.80
CA SER A 134 -28.16 15.42 1.73
C SER A 134 -26.88 15.65 0.93
N PHE A 135 -26.35 14.60 0.32
CA PHE A 135 -25.15 14.68 -0.52
C PHE A 135 -25.30 13.79 -1.75
N ILE A 136 -24.51 14.10 -2.78
CA ILE A 136 -24.36 13.25 -3.98
C ILE A 136 -22.98 12.62 -3.88
N GLY A 137 -22.93 11.29 -3.78
CA GLY A 137 -21.69 10.52 -3.82
C GLY A 137 -21.28 10.22 -5.25
N LEU A 138 -20.05 10.53 -5.62
CA LEU A 138 -19.43 10.12 -6.88
C LEU A 138 -18.31 9.13 -6.54
N LEU A 139 -18.34 7.97 -7.21
CA LEU A 139 -17.33 6.93 -7.05
C LEU A 139 -16.63 6.73 -8.40
N ASP A 140 -15.35 7.12 -8.46
CA ASP A 140 -14.46 6.86 -9.58
C ASP A 140 -13.36 5.90 -9.10
N VAL A 141 -13.30 4.71 -9.69
CA VAL A 141 -12.44 3.61 -9.26
C VAL A 141 -11.85 2.92 -10.48
N TYR A 142 -10.70 2.26 -10.28
CA TYR A 142 -10.13 1.39 -11.30
C TYR A 142 -11.13 0.31 -11.70
N GLY A 143 -11.27 0.10 -13.02
CA GLY A 143 -11.98 -1.06 -13.55
C GLY A 143 -11.23 -2.36 -13.25
N PHE A 144 -11.84 -3.47 -13.65
CA PHE A 144 -11.24 -4.80 -13.54
C PHE A 144 -9.90 -4.89 -14.29
N GLU A 145 -8.85 -5.42 -13.65
CA GLU A 145 -7.49 -5.53 -14.21
C GLU A 145 -7.08 -6.99 -14.43
N ALA A 146 -6.55 -7.29 -15.62
CA ALA A 146 -5.97 -8.59 -15.92
C ALA A 146 -4.74 -8.42 -16.83
N PHE A 147 -3.56 -8.41 -16.22
CA PHE A 147 -2.27 -8.31 -16.90
C PHE A 147 -1.60 -9.67 -17.08
N PRO A 148 -0.54 -9.78 -17.90
CA PRO A 148 0.28 -11.00 -17.99
C PRO A 148 0.88 -11.43 -16.65
N GLU A 149 1.24 -10.48 -15.77
CA GLU A 149 1.71 -10.74 -14.41
C GLU A 149 0.90 -9.89 -13.42
N ASN A 150 0.05 -10.55 -12.61
CA ASN A 150 -0.77 -9.90 -11.57
C ASN A 150 -0.21 -10.23 -10.19
N ASN A 151 -0.21 -9.25 -9.29
CA ASN A 151 0.27 -9.41 -7.91
C ASN A 151 -0.81 -8.98 -6.90
N LEU A 152 -0.40 -8.70 -5.66
CA LEU A 152 -1.29 -8.27 -4.58
C LEU A 152 -2.12 -7.03 -4.95
N GLU A 153 -1.51 -6.08 -5.66
CA GLU A 153 -2.16 -4.82 -6.05
C GLU A 153 -3.38 -5.08 -6.96
N GLN A 154 -3.20 -5.91 -8.00
CA GLN A 154 -4.31 -6.32 -8.88
C GLN A 154 -5.36 -7.13 -8.12
N LEU A 155 -4.95 -7.99 -7.17
CA LEU A 155 -5.91 -8.74 -6.34
C LEU A 155 -6.79 -7.78 -5.53
N CYS A 156 -6.20 -6.74 -4.93
CA CYS A 156 -6.94 -5.72 -4.19
C CYS A 156 -7.89 -4.92 -5.10
N ILE A 157 -7.47 -4.55 -6.32
CA ILE A 157 -8.30 -3.85 -7.30
C ILE A 157 -9.48 -4.73 -7.74
N ASN A 158 -9.23 -5.98 -8.10
CA ASN A 158 -10.26 -6.91 -8.54
C ASN A 158 -11.20 -7.29 -7.40
N TYR A 159 -10.71 -7.42 -6.17
CA TYR A 159 -11.54 -7.59 -4.98
C TYR A 159 -12.49 -6.39 -4.77
N ALA A 160 -12.02 -5.15 -4.90
CA ALA A 160 -12.89 -3.98 -4.82
C ALA A 160 -13.98 -4.01 -5.91
N ASN A 161 -13.61 -4.41 -7.14
CA ASN A 161 -14.57 -4.59 -8.23
C ASN A 161 -15.59 -5.69 -7.95
N GLU A 162 -15.19 -6.83 -7.38
CA GLU A 162 -16.13 -7.88 -6.94
C GLU A 162 -17.11 -7.37 -5.89
N LYS A 163 -16.65 -6.57 -4.91
CA LYS A 163 -17.53 -5.97 -3.89
C LYS A 163 -18.53 -5.00 -4.50
N LEU A 164 -18.10 -4.18 -5.46
CA LEU A 164 -18.97 -3.27 -6.19
C LEU A 164 -20.00 -4.03 -7.04
N GLN A 165 -19.57 -5.11 -7.69
CA GLN A 165 -20.47 -5.98 -8.45
C GLN A 165 -21.53 -6.62 -7.54
N GLN A 166 -21.14 -7.15 -6.38
CA GLN A 166 -22.09 -7.74 -5.41
C GLN A 166 -23.06 -6.67 -4.89
N HIS A 167 -22.56 -5.47 -4.59
CA HIS A 167 -23.39 -4.36 -4.15
C HIS A 167 -24.42 -3.97 -5.22
N PHE A 168 -24.01 -3.85 -6.49
CA PHE A 168 -24.92 -3.57 -7.60
C PHE A 168 -25.99 -4.65 -7.76
N VAL A 169 -25.60 -5.92 -7.75
CA VAL A 169 -26.53 -7.06 -7.87
C VAL A 169 -27.53 -7.08 -6.71
N ALA A 170 -27.06 -6.94 -5.47
CA ALA A 170 -27.90 -7.02 -4.29
C ALA A 170 -28.84 -5.81 -4.14
N HIS A 171 -28.36 -4.59 -4.36
CA HIS A 171 -29.12 -3.38 -4.07
C HIS A 171 -29.89 -2.82 -5.25
N TYR A 172 -29.47 -3.10 -6.48
CA TYR A 172 -30.18 -2.62 -7.66
C TYR A 172 -31.05 -3.73 -8.25
N LEU A 173 -30.48 -4.85 -8.64
CA LEU A 173 -31.23 -5.89 -9.36
C LEU A 173 -32.20 -6.66 -8.47
N LYS A 174 -31.77 -7.07 -7.27
CA LYS A 174 -32.64 -7.84 -6.37
C LYS A 174 -33.73 -6.95 -5.76
N ALA A 175 -33.37 -5.77 -5.28
CA ALA A 175 -34.34 -4.83 -4.69
C ALA A 175 -35.41 -4.41 -5.71
N GLN A 176 -35.04 -4.12 -6.96
CA GLN A 176 -36.03 -3.80 -8.00
C GLN A 176 -36.98 -4.96 -8.29
N GLN A 177 -36.49 -6.20 -8.32
CA GLN A 177 -37.34 -7.36 -8.54
C GLN A 177 -38.30 -7.61 -7.37
N GLU A 178 -37.86 -7.36 -6.13
CA GLU A 178 -38.71 -7.42 -4.94
C GLU A 178 -39.79 -6.34 -4.96
N GLU A 179 -39.46 -5.12 -5.42
CA GLU A 179 -40.41 -4.02 -5.58
C GLU A 179 -41.46 -4.32 -6.66
N TYR A 180 -41.06 -4.81 -7.84
CA TYR A 180 -42.00 -5.21 -8.89
C TYR A 180 -42.95 -6.32 -8.44
N ALA A 181 -42.45 -7.28 -7.67
CA ALA A 181 -43.28 -8.34 -7.07
C ALA A 181 -44.26 -7.77 -6.04
N ALA A 182 -43.83 -6.81 -5.22
CA ALA A 182 -44.68 -6.14 -4.23
C ALA A 182 -45.79 -5.29 -4.89
N GLU A 183 -45.51 -4.67 -6.04
CA GLU A 183 -46.49 -3.92 -6.82
C GLU A 183 -47.42 -4.81 -7.68
N GLY A 184 -47.19 -6.13 -7.70
CA GLY A 184 -48.00 -7.08 -8.46
C GLY A 184 -47.81 -6.98 -9.98
N LEU A 185 -46.69 -6.43 -10.44
CA LEU A 185 -46.37 -6.32 -11.86
C LEU A 185 -45.99 -7.70 -12.42
N GLN A 186 -46.44 -8.00 -13.63
CA GLN A 186 -46.00 -9.19 -14.36
C GLN A 186 -44.56 -8.99 -14.82
N TRP A 187 -43.60 -9.47 -14.02
CA TRP A 187 -42.17 -9.35 -14.28
C TRP A 187 -41.52 -10.72 -14.52
N SER A 188 -40.67 -10.80 -15.55
CA SER A 188 -39.82 -11.97 -15.79
C SER A 188 -38.53 -11.83 -14.99
N PHE A 189 -38.32 -12.69 -14.00
CA PHE A 189 -37.11 -12.67 -13.18
C PHE A 189 -35.85 -12.78 -14.05
N ILE A 190 -34.93 -11.83 -13.88
CA ILE A 190 -33.63 -11.85 -14.54
C ILE A 190 -32.70 -12.68 -13.66
N ASN A 191 -32.25 -13.82 -14.19
CA ASN A 191 -31.26 -14.64 -13.52
C ASN A 191 -29.90 -13.92 -13.57
N TYR A 192 -29.27 -13.73 -12.42
CA TYR A 192 -27.95 -13.10 -12.32
C TYR A 192 -26.94 -14.11 -11.77
N GLN A 193 -25.67 -13.92 -12.14
CA GLN A 193 -24.58 -14.71 -11.59
C GLN A 193 -24.13 -14.08 -10.28
N ASP A 194 -24.41 -14.76 -9.18
CA ASP A 194 -23.97 -14.37 -7.85
C ASP A 194 -22.45 -14.59 -7.71
N ASN A 195 -21.72 -13.55 -7.31
CA ASN A 195 -20.28 -13.60 -7.11
C ASN A 195 -19.89 -13.80 -5.63
N GLN A 196 -20.85 -14.12 -4.75
CA GLN A 196 -20.58 -14.40 -3.34
C GLN A 196 -19.52 -15.49 -3.11
N ASN A 197 -19.51 -16.57 -3.92
CA ASN A 197 -18.48 -17.60 -3.82
C ASN A 197 -17.06 -17.06 -4.07
N CYS A 198 -16.91 -16.08 -4.97
CA CYS A 198 -15.64 -15.42 -5.24
C CYS A 198 -15.25 -14.49 -4.08
N LEU A 199 -16.20 -13.76 -3.51
CA LEU A 199 -15.97 -12.94 -2.32
C LEU A 199 -15.55 -13.79 -1.11
N ASP A 200 -16.25 -14.90 -0.85
CA ASP A 200 -15.93 -15.82 0.23
C ASP A 200 -14.52 -16.43 0.05
N LEU A 201 -14.09 -16.66 -1.20
CA LEU A 201 -12.71 -17.09 -1.49
C LEU A 201 -11.69 -16.03 -1.06
N ILE A 202 -11.96 -14.75 -1.33
CA ILE A 202 -11.01 -13.66 -1.12
C ILE A 202 -10.99 -13.18 0.34
N GLU A 203 -12.16 -12.96 0.94
CA GLU A 203 -12.33 -12.33 2.26
C GLU A 203 -13.18 -13.12 3.27
N GLY A 204 -13.62 -14.34 2.93
CA GLY A 204 -14.42 -15.19 3.82
C GLY A 204 -13.77 -15.47 5.19
N ASN A 205 -14.62 -15.79 6.17
CA ASN A 205 -14.24 -16.09 7.56
C ASN A 205 -14.68 -17.53 7.90
N PRO A 206 -13.80 -18.40 8.45
CA PRO A 206 -12.42 -18.14 8.89
C PRO A 206 -11.34 -18.32 7.82
N LEU A 207 -11.67 -18.96 6.70
CA LEU A 207 -10.69 -19.31 5.67
C LEU A 207 -10.96 -18.53 4.38
N SER A 208 -9.95 -17.77 3.95
CA SER A 208 -9.91 -17.03 2.70
C SER A 208 -8.48 -16.71 2.29
N ILE A 209 -8.27 -16.21 1.08
CA ILE A 209 -6.94 -15.80 0.61
C ILE A 209 -6.37 -14.72 1.53
N PHE A 210 -7.15 -13.70 1.91
CA PHE A 210 -6.68 -12.66 2.82
C PHE A 210 -6.43 -13.18 4.24
N SER A 211 -7.24 -14.12 4.76
CA SER A 211 -6.98 -14.68 6.09
C SER A 211 -5.67 -15.48 6.10
N LEU A 212 -5.43 -16.31 5.09
CA LEU A 212 -4.18 -17.07 4.94
C LEU A 212 -2.97 -16.16 4.72
N LEU A 213 -3.12 -15.08 3.94
CA LEU A 213 -2.06 -14.08 3.73
C LEU A 213 -1.69 -13.38 5.03
N ASN A 214 -2.69 -12.98 5.83
CA ASN A 214 -2.50 -12.38 7.14
C ASN A 214 -1.83 -13.34 8.14
N GLU A 215 -2.20 -14.62 8.11
CA GLU A 215 -1.55 -15.66 8.92
C GLU A 215 -0.08 -15.83 8.54
N GLU A 216 0.25 -15.91 7.25
CA GLU A 216 1.63 -16.03 6.77
C GLU A 216 2.44 -14.77 7.12
N CYS A 217 1.81 -13.59 7.10
CA CYS A 217 2.44 -12.33 7.51
C CYS A 217 2.84 -12.31 9.00
N ARG A 218 2.09 -12.99 9.86
CA ARG A 218 2.41 -13.08 11.30
C ARG A 218 3.57 -14.03 11.60
N LEU A 219 3.98 -14.84 10.63
CA LEU A 219 5.14 -15.70 10.80
C LEU A 219 6.42 -14.86 10.70
N ASN A 220 7.23 -14.93 11.76
CA ASN A 220 8.55 -14.27 11.86
C ASN A 220 9.63 -15.03 11.07
N ARG A 221 9.35 -15.36 9.80
CA ARG A 221 10.26 -16.02 8.86
C ARG A 221 10.03 -15.50 7.43
N CYS A 222 10.98 -15.78 6.53
CA CYS A 222 10.79 -15.56 5.10
C CYS A 222 9.67 -16.47 4.58
N SER A 223 8.82 -15.95 3.70
CA SER A 223 7.76 -16.75 3.09
C SER A 223 8.36 -17.78 2.14
N ASN A 224 7.81 -19.00 2.17
CA ASN A 224 8.07 -20.01 1.15
C ASN A 224 6.83 -20.07 0.25
N THR A 225 6.97 -19.56 -0.98
CA THR A 225 5.85 -19.42 -1.91
C THR A 225 5.23 -20.75 -2.33
N ASP A 226 6.01 -21.82 -2.47
CA ASP A 226 5.50 -23.15 -2.81
C ASP A 226 4.68 -23.76 -1.67
N LEU A 227 5.16 -23.61 -0.43
CA LEU A 227 4.44 -24.04 0.75
C LEU A 227 3.15 -23.24 0.93
N PHE A 228 3.21 -21.92 0.70
CA PHE A 228 2.06 -21.04 0.80
C PHE A 228 1.02 -21.36 -0.28
N GLN A 229 1.43 -21.63 -1.52
CA GLN A 229 0.54 -22.12 -2.57
C GLN A 229 -0.17 -23.41 -2.16
N THR A 230 0.58 -24.40 -1.67
CA THR A 230 0.02 -25.69 -1.22
C THR A 230 -0.99 -25.49 -0.09
N ARG A 231 -0.73 -24.54 0.81
CA ARG A 231 -1.64 -24.18 1.90
C ARG A 231 -2.93 -23.56 1.38
N ILE A 232 -2.85 -22.62 0.43
CA ILE A 232 -4.03 -22.01 -0.23
C ILE A 232 -4.87 -23.10 -0.89
N GLU A 233 -4.26 -23.94 -1.73
CA GLU A 233 -4.95 -25.02 -2.45
C GLU A 233 -5.66 -25.99 -1.51
N LYS A 234 -5.01 -26.38 -0.41
CA LYS A 234 -5.58 -27.33 0.56
C LYS A 234 -6.68 -26.70 1.39
N ALA A 235 -6.48 -25.46 1.86
CA ALA A 235 -7.43 -24.79 2.76
C ALA A 235 -8.70 -24.35 2.03
N LEU A 236 -8.59 -24.02 0.74
CA LEU A 236 -9.67 -23.44 -0.06
C LEU A 236 -10.14 -24.37 -1.19
N SER A 237 -9.81 -25.66 -1.12
CA SER A 237 -10.11 -26.67 -2.16
C SER A 237 -11.59 -26.81 -2.50
N ASN A 238 -12.47 -26.47 -1.57
CA ASN A 238 -13.91 -26.59 -1.73
C ASN A 238 -14.53 -25.44 -2.53
N ASN A 239 -13.80 -24.34 -2.72
CA ASN A 239 -14.30 -23.18 -3.43
C ASN A 239 -14.07 -23.34 -4.94
N GLN A 240 -15.15 -23.29 -5.71
CA GLN A 240 -15.14 -23.52 -7.17
C GLN A 240 -14.45 -22.40 -7.96
N CYS A 241 -14.31 -21.22 -7.37
CA CYS A 241 -13.64 -20.09 -8.01
C CYS A 241 -12.11 -20.21 -7.97
N LEU A 242 -11.54 -21.15 -7.19
CA LEU A 242 -10.10 -21.32 -7.07
C LEU A 242 -9.58 -22.38 -8.04
N SER A 243 -8.54 -22.02 -8.80
CA SER A 243 -7.76 -22.96 -9.60
C SER A 243 -6.28 -22.56 -9.63
N ARG A 244 -5.46 -23.25 -10.43
CA ARG A 244 -4.03 -22.96 -10.59
C ARG A 244 -3.54 -23.30 -11.98
N ASP A 245 -2.51 -22.61 -12.44
CA ASP A 245 -1.75 -23.05 -13.61
C ASP A 245 -0.74 -24.13 -13.19
N ARG A 246 -1.02 -25.37 -13.60
CA ARG A 246 -0.17 -26.55 -13.32
C ARG A 246 1.11 -26.60 -14.16
N PHE A 247 1.19 -25.82 -15.24
CA PHE A 247 2.35 -25.76 -16.13
C PHE A 247 3.28 -24.60 -15.79
N SER A 248 2.80 -23.62 -15.02
CA SER A 248 3.63 -22.54 -14.52
C SER A 248 4.72 -23.07 -13.58
N LYS A 249 5.95 -22.60 -13.81
CA LYS A 249 7.08 -22.84 -12.91
C LYS A 249 7.08 -21.91 -11.70
N LYS A 250 6.32 -20.82 -11.76
CA LYS A 250 6.21 -19.84 -10.67
C LYS A 250 4.96 -20.14 -9.82
N PRO A 251 5.08 -20.11 -8.48
CA PRO A 251 3.94 -20.34 -7.61
C PRO A 251 2.82 -19.31 -7.82
N ASN A 252 1.60 -19.81 -8.03
CA ASN A 252 0.45 -19.00 -8.41
C ASN A 252 -0.87 -19.60 -7.90
N PHE A 253 -1.91 -18.78 -7.93
CA PHE A 253 -3.30 -19.22 -7.87
C PHE A 253 -4.12 -18.42 -8.88
N ILE A 254 -5.23 -19.00 -9.33
CA ILE A 254 -6.16 -18.39 -10.28
C ILE A 254 -7.51 -18.24 -9.59
N ILE A 255 -8.09 -17.04 -9.69
CA ILE A 255 -9.46 -16.77 -9.24
C ILE A 255 -10.34 -16.59 -10.48
N SER A 256 -11.49 -17.27 -10.48
CA SER A 256 -12.59 -17.08 -11.43
C SER A 256 -13.48 -15.93 -10.96
N HIS A 257 -13.17 -14.72 -11.43
CA HIS A 257 -13.93 -13.49 -11.16
C HIS A 257 -15.17 -13.37 -12.07
N TYR A 258 -16.07 -12.43 -11.77
CA TYR A 258 -17.22 -12.14 -12.64
C TYR A 258 -16.80 -11.73 -14.06
N ALA A 259 -15.62 -11.10 -14.19
CA ALA A 259 -15.07 -10.62 -15.47
C ALA A 259 -14.10 -11.61 -16.14
N GLY A 260 -13.82 -12.76 -15.51
CA GLY A 260 -12.97 -13.81 -16.07
C GLY A 260 -11.90 -14.34 -15.11
N ASN A 261 -11.07 -15.24 -15.61
CA ASN A 261 -10.01 -15.87 -14.81
C ASN A 261 -8.78 -14.96 -14.75
N VAL A 262 -8.27 -14.71 -13.54
CA VAL A 262 -7.03 -13.93 -13.33
C VAL A 262 -6.03 -14.77 -12.55
N CYS A 263 -4.80 -14.86 -13.07
CA CYS A 263 -3.69 -15.58 -12.45
C CYS A 263 -2.83 -14.61 -11.63
N TYR A 264 -2.68 -14.88 -10.34
CA TYR A 264 -1.90 -14.08 -9.40
C TYR A 264 -0.62 -14.81 -9.00
N GLN A 265 0.51 -14.12 -9.11
CA GLN A 265 1.81 -14.63 -8.70
C GLN A 265 1.99 -14.47 -7.19
N LEU A 266 2.46 -15.51 -6.51
CA LEU A 266 2.71 -15.46 -5.06
C LEU A 266 4.04 -14.80 -4.70
N THR A 267 4.92 -14.59 -5.67
CA THR A 267 6.23 -13.95 -5.47
C THR A 267 6.06 -12.57 -4.84
N ALA A 268 6.74 -12.34 -3.71
CA ALA A 268 6.70 -11.09 -2.94
C ALA A 268 5.32 -10.68 -2.40
N MET A 269 4.27 -11.50 -2.55
CA MET A 269 2.90 -11.15 -2.12
C MET A 269 2.81 -10.99 -0.59
N VAL A 270 3.48 -11.87 0.16
CA VAL A 270 3.52 -11.80 1.63
C VAL A 270 4.31 -10.58 2.09
N GLU A 271 5.45 -10.32 1.47
CA GLU A 271 6.32 -9.19 1.77
C GLU A 271 5.61 -7.85 1.50
N LYS A 272 4.88 -7.76 0.36
CA LYS A 272 4.04 -6.61 0.03
C LYS A 272 2.87 -6.41 1.00
N ASN A 273 2.31 -7.49 1.55
CA ASN A 273 1.24 -7.38 2.54
C ASN A 273 1.76 -7.03 3.94
N LYS A 274 2.98 -7.44 4.31
CA LYS A 274 3.62 -7.03 5.57
C LYS A 274 3.91 -5.53 5.59
N ASP A 275 4.41 -5.00 4.46
CA ASP A 275 4.88 -3.61 4.23
C ASP A 275 5.32 -2.87 5.51
N PRO A 276 6.28 -3.43 6.29
CA PRO A 276 6.59 -2.90 7.60
C PRO A 276 7.35 -1.58 7.43
N ILE A 277 6.89 -0.53 8.12
CA ILE A 277 7.59 0.74 8.19
C ILE A 277 8.46 0.73 9.46
N PRO A 278 9.80 0.63 9.35
CA PRO A 278 10.67 0.68 10.52
C PRO A 278 10.52 2.02 11.25
N PRO A 279 10.30 2.03 12.59
CA PRO A 279 10.10 3.26 13.35
C PRO A 279 11.22 4.28 13.20
N GLU A 280 12.46 3.81 13.04
CA GLU A 280 13.62 4.67 12.82
C GLU A 280 13.57 5.44 11.49
N LEU A 281 12.89 4.93 10.46
CA LEU A 281 12.66 5.68 9.21
C LEU A 281 11.68 6.83 9.45
N VAL A 282 10.65 6.63 10.28
CA VAL A 282 9.71 7.70 10.64
C VAL A 282 10.40 8.75 11.51
N HIS A 283 11.24 8.30 12.44
CA HIS A 283 11.96 9.20 13.35
C HIS A 283 12.90 10.17 12.61
N VAL A 284 13.63 9.70 11.58
CA VAL A 284 14.48 10.60 10.79
C VAL A 284 13.66 11.67 10.06
N LEU A 285 12.45 11.32 9.60
CA LEU A 285 11.55 12.26 8.93
C LEU A 285 10.98 13.29 9.88
N GLN A 286 10.64 12.89 11.10
CA GLN A 286 10.19 13.78 12.17
C GLN A 286 11.27 14.79 12.58
N ASN A 287 12.55 14.39 12.52
CA ASN A 287 13.68 15.26 12.84
C ASN A 287 14.17 16.11 11.65
N SER A 288 13.59 15.94 10.46
CA SER A 288 13.92 16.78 9.31
C SER A 288 13.68 18.26 9.65
N LYS A 289 14.54 19.12 9.12
CA LYS A 289 14.38 20.58 9.21
C LYS A 289 13.55 21.15 8.06
N ASP A 290 13.02 20.30 7.17
CA ASP A 290 12.14 20.73 6.09
C ASP A 290 10.72 21.03 6.63
N PRO A 291 10.18 22.25 6.43
CA PRO A 291 8.87 22.62 6.98
C PRO A 291 7.72 21.74 6.50
N LEU A 292 7.78 21.25 5.26
CA LEU A 292 6.75 20.37 4.73
C LEU A 292 6.88 18.99 5.38
N LEU A 293 8.07 18.41 5.45
CA LEU A 293 8.26 17.10 6.13
C LEU A 293 7.86 17.15 7.60
N GLN A 294 8.14 18.23 8.35
CA GLN A 294 7.65 18.39 9.72
C GLN A 294 6.13 18.39 9.83
N LYS A 295 5.44 18.96 8.82
CA LYS A 295 3.97 18.93 8.73
C LYS A 295 3.44 17.54 8.37
N LEU A 296 4.12 16.83 7.48
CA LEU A 296 3.76 15.47 7.05
C LEU A 296 4.01 14.43 8.16
N PHE A 297 5.04 14.65 8.98
CA PHE A 297 5.49 13.78 10.05
C PHE A 297 5.56 14.54 11.38
N PRO A 298 4.40 14.91 11.97
CA PRO A 298 4.40 15.59 13.25
C PRO A 298 4.97 14.69 14.35
N VAL A 299 5.73 15.28 15.27
CA VAL A 299 6.11 14.60 16.52
C VAL A 299 4.85 14.52 17.37
N THR A 300 4.25 13.34 17.44
CA THR A 300 3.22 13.10 18.44
C THR A 300 3.92 13.07 19.80
N GLU A 301 3.79 14.14 20.59
CA GLU A 301 4.11 14.06 22.00
C GLU A 301 3.25 12.92 22.56
N ARG A 302 3.89 11.78 22.89
CA ARG A 302 3.22 10.81 23.74
C ARG A 302 2.98 11.55 25.03
N SER A 303 1.72 11.91 25.27
CA SER A 303 1.22 12.33 26.56
C SER A 303 1.72 11.32 27.58
N GLN A 304 2.79 11.66 28.29
CA GLN A 304 3.04 11.11 29.62
C GLN A 304 1.95 11.70 30.51
N ASN A 305 0.72 11.20 30.36
CA ASN A 305 -0.38 11.50 31.23
C ASN A 305 -1.24 10.25 31.39
N ASN A 306 -1.02 9.65 32.56
CA ASN A 306 -1.99 9.01 33.44
C ASN A 306 -2.07 7.47 33.45
N ILE A 307 -1.29 6.94 34.42
CA ILE A 307 -1.53 5.82 35.36
C ILE A 307 -1.63 4.42 34.75
#